data_AF-A0A3S1J162-F1
#
_entry.id   AF-A0A3S1J162-F1
#
_cell.length_a   1.000
_cell.length_b   1.000
_cell.length_c   1.000
_cell.angle_alpha   90.00
_cell.angle_beta   90.00
_cell.angle_gamma   90.00
#
_symmetry.space_group_name_H-M   'P 1'
#
loop_
_entity.id
_entity.type
_entity.pdbx_description
1 polymer ?
#
loop_
_entity_poly.entity_id
_entity_poly.type
_entity_poly.pdbx_seq_one_letter_code
_entity_poly.pdbx_strand_id
1 'polypeptide(L)'
;MQVLSVTPEIFPLIKTGGLADVTGALPVALAGKGVTMRTLVPGYPQVMDTFKKKKPVHQYPLLQGGKASVHAVQIAGPDLFVLDAPHLFDRPGGPYG
;
A
#
# COMPACT_ATOMS: atom_id res chain seq x y z
N MET A 1 -9.50 -14.90 -10.83
CA MET A 1 -8.13 -15.09 -10.27
C MET A 1 -7.90 -14.04 -9.19
N GLN A 2 -7.23 -14.38 -8.09
CA GLN A 2 -6.91 -13.44 -7.01
C GLN A 2 -5.42 -13.07 -7.07
N VAL A 3 -5.09 -11.78 -7.07
CA VAL A 3 -3.70 -11.31 -7.18
C VAL A 3 -3.41 -10.25 -6.13
N LEU A 4 -2.25 -10.38 -5.48
CA LEU A 4 -1.66 -9.34 -4.64
C LEU A 4 -0.52 -8.67 -5.39
N SER A 5 -0.68 -7.40 -5.73
CA SER A 5 0.41 -6.56 -6.22
C SER A 5 1.19 -6.00 -5.04
N VAL A 6 2.52 -5.97 -5.11
CA VAL A 6 3.38 -5.38 -4.06
C VAL A 6 4.26 -4.33 -4.73
N THR A 7 4.18 -3.09 -4.25
CA THR A 7 4.85 -1.95 -4.89
C THR A 7 5.30 -0.92 -3.86
N PRO A 8 6.43 -0.23 -4.10
CA PRO A 8 6.83 0.93 -3.30
C PRO A 8 5.97 2.17 -3.57
N GLU A 9 5.29 2.26 -4.70
CA GLU A 9 4.53 3.46 -5.09
C GLU A 9 3.19 3.13 -5.76
N ILE A 10 2.20 4.01 -5.58
CA ILE A 10 0.85 3.89 -6.14
C ILE A 10 0.20 5.27 -6.24
N PHE A 11 -0.32 5.62 -7.42
CA PHE A 11 -1.09 6.85 -7.62
C PHE A 11 -2.51 6.71 -7.02
N PRO A 12 -3.05 7.74 -6.33
CA PRO A 12 -2.49 9.07 -6.10
C PRO A 12 -1.72 9.22 -4.77
N LEU A 13 -1.47 8.14 -4.03
CA LEU A 13 -1.02 8.21 -2.64
C LEU A 13 0.47 8.51 -2.48
N ILE A 14 1.30 7.91 -3.31
CA ILE A 14 2.75 8.11 -3.30
C ILE A 14 3.28 7.81 -4.69
N LYS A 15 3.92 8.80 -5.32
CA LYS A 15 4.37 8.72 -6.71
C LYS A 15 5.73 9.36 -6.85
N THR A 16 6.67 8.62 -7.43
CA THR A 16 7.96 9.13 -7.89
C THR A 16 8.09 9.04 -9.42
N GLY A 17 7.43 8.05 -10.06
CA GLY A 17 7.50 7.86 -11.51
C GLY A 17 6.32 7.10 -12.11
N GLY A 18 6.56 6.44 -13.23
CA GLY A 18 5.53 5.74 -14.01
C GLY A 18 5.03 4.44 -13.39
N LEU A 19 5.77 3.84 -12.44
CA LEU A 19 5.32 2.63 -11.75
C LEU A 19 4.06 2.92 -10.92
N ALA A 20 3.96 4.09 -10.29
CA ALA A 20 2.77 4.52 -9.56
C ALA A 20 1.51 4.60 -10.46
N ASP A 21 1.67 4.99 -11.73
CA ASP A 21 0.55 5.09 -12.68
C ASP A 21 0.05 3.69 -13.05
N VAL A 22 0.98 2.78 -13.35
CA VAL A 22 0.65 1.39 -13.68
C VAL A 22 -0.03 0.70 -12.51
N THR A 23 0.54 0.82 -11.31
CA THR A 23 0.00 0.16 -10.11
C THR A 23 -1.34 0.72 -9.66
N GLY A 24 -1.62 2.00 -9.93
CA GLY A 24 -2.92 2.63 -9.69
C GLY A 24 -3.98 2.24 -10.72
N ALA A 25 -3.61 2.13 -12.01
CA ALA A 25 -4.57 1.88 -13.09
C ALA A 25 -4.83 0.38 -13.37
N LEU A 26 -3.84 -0.48 -13.17
CA LEU A 26 -3.90 -1.89 -13.55
C LEU A 26 -5.03 -2.69 -12.87
N PRO A 27 -5.32 -2.52 -11.56
CA PRO A 27 -6.44 -3.21 -10.91
C PRO A 27 -7.77 -2.98 -11.62
N VAL A 28 -8.05 -1.74 -12.03
CA VAL A 28 -9.29 -1.38 -12.73
C VAL A 28 -9.32 -2.00 -14.12
N ALA A 29 -8.20 -1.97 -14.84
CA ALA A 29 -8.10 -2.55 -16.18
C ALA A 29 -8.32 -4.08 -16.19
N LEU A 30 -7.86 -4.78 -15.16
CA LEU A 30 -7.96 -6.24 -15.06
C LEU A 30 -9.26 -6.73 -14.41
N ALA A 31 -10.01 -5.87 -13.72
CA ALA A 31 -11.31 -6.22 -13.11
C ALA A 31 -12.30 -6.78 -14.16
N GLY A 32 -12.37 -6.15 -15.34
CA GLY A 32 -13.20 -6.61 -16.46
C GLY A 32 -12.76 -7.93 -17.10
N LYS A 33 -11.64 -8.50 -16.65
CA LYS A 33 -11.10 -9.79 -17.08
C LYS A 33 -11.23 -10.87 -16.00
N GLY A 34 -12.01 -10.63 -14.94
CA GLY A 34 -12.20 -11.60 -13.84
C GLY A 34 -10.97 -11.75 -12.94
N VAL A 35 -10.08 -10.76 -12.95
CA VAL A 35 -8.94 -10.68 -12.02
C VAL A 35 -9.30 -9.70 -10.91
N THR A 36 -9.37 -10.21 -9.70
CA THR A 36 -9.51 -9.37 -8.50
C THR A 36 -8.12 -9.10 -7.96
N MET A 37 -7.72 -7.84 -7.95
CA MET A 37 -6.42 -7.42 -7.44
C MET A 37 -6.57 -6.59 -6.17
N ARG A 38 -5.60 -6.74 -5.28
CA ARG A 38 -5.35 -5.83 -4.16
C ARG A 38 -3.88 -5.42 -4.19
N THR A 39 -3.58 -4.19 -3.80
CA THR A 39 -2.19 -3.70 -3.78
C THR A 39 -1.69 -3.51 -2.36
N LEU A 40 -0.52 -4.05 -2.04
CA LEU A 40 0.23 -3.78 -0.82
C LEU A 40 1.26 -2.67 -1.07
N VAL A 41 1.22 -1.64 -0.23
CA VAL A 41 2.15 -0.50 -0.25
C VAL A 41 2.70 -0.24 1.16
N PRO A 42 3.95 0.23 1.31
CA PRO A 42 4.47 0.68 2.60
C PRO A 42 3.68 1.88 3.16
N GLY A 43 3.53 1.90 4.48
CA GLY A 43 2.92 3.00 5.23
C GLY A 43 3.88 4.18 5.38
N TYR A 44 4.26 4.83 4.28
CA TYR A 44 4.92 6.14 4.34
C TYR A 44 4.02 7.17 5.01
N PRO A 45 4.55 8.24 5.63
CA PRO A 45 3.74 9.26 6.32
C PRO A 45 2.55 9.75 5.48
N GLN A 46 2.79 10.12 4.22
CA GLN A 46 1.75 10.57 3.29
C GLN A 46 0.67 9.51 2.99
N VAL A 47 1.03 8.22 2.99
CA VAL A 47 0.05 7.13 2.80
C VAL A 47 -0.76 6.95 4.08
N MET A 48 -0.09 6.95 5.24
CA MET A 48 -0.73 6.79 6.54
C MET A 48 -1.70 7.94 6.87
N ASP A 49 -1.43 9.15 6.38
CA ASP A 49 -2.29 10.33 6.56
C ASP A 49 -3.62 10.24 5.79
N THR A 50 -3.72 9.35 4.80
CA THR A 50 -4.92 9.23 3.96
C THR A 50 -6.06 8.45 4.62
N PHE A 51 -5.83 7.76 5.74
CA PHE A 51 -6.85 6.99 6.44
C PHE A 51 -6.73 7.07 7.97
N LYS A 52 -7.86 7.30 8.64
CA LYS A 52 -7.90 7.43 10.11
C LYS A 52 -8.06 6.09 10.84
N LYS A 53 -8.80 5.14 10.25
CA LYS A 53 -9.10 3.86 10.90
C LYS A 53 -8.01 2.84 10.57
N LYS A 54 -7.14 2.58 11.53
CA LYS A 54 -6.10 1.56 11.46
C LYS A 54 -6.58 0.28 12.12
N LYS A 55 -7.40 -0.53 11.43
CA LYS A 55 -7.74 -1.88 11.91
C LYS A 55 -6.75 -2.87 11.28
N PRO A 56 -5.82 -3.46 12.04
CA PRO A 56 -4.90 -4.44 11.48
C PRO A 56 -5.66 -5.71 11.09
N VAL A 57 -5.40 -6.21 9.89
CA VAL A 57 -5.81 -7.55 9.45
C VAL A 57 -4.74 -8.59 9.75
N HIS A 58 -3.51 -8.14 10.00
CA HIS A 58 -2.41 -8.98 10.43
C HIS A 58 -1.41 -8.15 11.24
N GLN A 59 -0.72 -8.79 12.19
CA GLN A 59 0.28 -8.16 13.04
C GLN A 59 1.52 -9.03 13.11
N TYR A 60 2.67 -8.39 12.95
CA TYR A 60 3.98 -9.00 13.13
C TYR A 60 4.59 -8.49 14.45
N PRO A 61 4.86 -9.36 15.43
CA PRO A 61 5.55 -8.95 16.65
C PRO A 61 7.00 -8.54 16.38
N LEU A 62 7.62 -9.11 15.34
CA LEU A 62 8.98 -8.82 14.91
C LEU A 62 9.11 -9.05 13.39
N LEU A 63 9.22 -7.96 12.64
CA LEU A 63 9.48 -7.95 11.20
C LEU A 63 10.63 -6.96 10.93
N GLN A 64 11.77 -7.49 10.47
CA GLN A 64 12.96 -6.68 10.17
C GLN A 64 13.38 -5.76 11.34
N GLY A 65 13.38 -6.29 12.56
CA GLY A 65 13.86 -5.57 13.74
C GLY A 65 12.83 -4.72 14.49
N GLY A 66 11.57 -4.67 14.06
CA GLY A 66 10.52 -3.92 14.75
C GLY A 66 9.13 -4.53 14.62
N LYS A 67 8.15 -3.97 15.33
CA LYS A 67 6.75 -4.35 15.18
C LYS A 67 6.19 -3.84 13.86
N ALA A 68 5.33 -4.60 13.21
CA ALA A 68 4.64 -4.16 12.00
C ALA A 68 3.20 -4.66 11.98
N SER A 69 2.34 -4.01 11.21
CA SER A 69 0.99 -4.49 10.97
C SER A 69 0.52 -4.20 9.55
N VAL A 70 -0.40 -5.02 9.05
CA VAL A 70 -1.03 -4.81 7.74
C VAL A 70 -2.45 -4.31 7.98
N HIS A 71 -2.79 -3.18 7.38
CA HIS A 71 -4.14 -2.62 7.41
C HIS A 71 -4.83 -2.84 6.07
N ALA A 72 -6.07 -3.34 6.10
CA ALA A 72 -6.95 -3.26 4.94
C ALA A 72 -7.61 -1.88 4.91
N VAL A 73 -7.40 -1.14 3.84
CA VAL A 73 -7.93 0.20 3.66
C VAL A 73 -8.57 0.32 2.28
N GLN A 74 -9.59 1.17 2.20
CA GLN A 74 -10.21 1.51 0.93
C GLN A 74 -10.05 3.01 0.74
N ILE A 75 -9.29 3.40 -0.27
CA ILE A 75 -8.92 4.80 -0.50
C ILE A 75 -9.21 5.12 -1.96
N ALA A 76 -10.10 6.08 -2.22
CA ALA A 76 -10.41 6.60 -3.55
C ALA A 76 -10.75 5.54 -4.62
N GLY A 77 -11.34 4.40 -4.21
CA GLY A 77 -11.75 3.32 -5.11
C GLY A 77 -11.06 1.98 -4.83
N PRO A 78 -9.74 1.85 -5.03
CA PRO A 78 -9.06 0.57 -4.86
C PRO A 78 -9.01 0.12 -3.39
N ASP A 79 -9.14 -1.20 -3.22
CA ASP A 79 -8.78 -1.86 -1.96
C ASP A 79 -7.25 -1.98 -1.87
N LEU A 80 -6.70 -1.57 -0.74
CA LEU A 80 -5.28 -1.60 -0.47
C LEU A 80 -4.98 -2.36 0.82
N PHE A 81 -3.79 -2.92 0.85
CA PHE A 81 -3.09 -3.24 2.07
C PHE A 81 -2.00 -2.20 2.31
N VAL A 82 -1.92 -1.68 3.53
CA VAL A 82 -0.84 -0.78 3.94
C VAL A 82 -0.02 -1.47 5.02
N LEU A 83 1.30 -1.58 4.78
CA LEU A 83 2.24 -2.10 5.77
C LEU A 83 2.67 -0.97 6.70
N ASP A 84 2.08 -0.92 7.89
CA ASP A 84 2.50 -0.03 8.97
C ASP A 84 3.71 -0.64 9.69
N ALA A 85 4.90 -0.15 9.33
CA ALA A 85 6.18 -0.51 9.93
C ALA A 85 7.01 0.77 10.12
N PRO A 86 6.71 1.58 11.17
CA PRO A 86 7.31 2.91 11.32
C PRO A 86 8.84 2.89 11.37
N HIS A 87 9.44 1.85 11.97
CA HIS A 87 10.90 1.68 12.02
C HIS A 87 11.58 1.54 10.65
N LEU A 88 10.82 1.28 9.58
CA LEU A 88 11.32 1.20 8.21
C LEU A 88 10.89 2.39 7.35
N PHE A 89 9.69 2.92 7.58
CA PHE A 89 9.03 3.84 6.64
C PHE A 89 8.61 5.19 7.23
N ASP A 90 8.63 5.37 8.55
CA ASP A 90 8.36 6.67 9.19
C ASP A 90 9.59 7.57 9.11
N ARG A 91 9.81 8.09 7.90
CA ARG A 91 10.90 9.00 7.57
C ARG A 91 10.42 10.03 6.54
N PRO A 92 11.01 11.23 6.51
CA PRO A 92 10.74 12.18 5.44
C PRO A 92 11.16 11.62 4.08
N GLY A 93 10.53 12.13 3.01
CA GLY A 93 10.82 11.74 1.64
C GLY A 93 9.90 10.65 1.09
N GLY A 94 10.29 10.11 -0.06
CA GLY A 94 9.56 9.06 -0.75
C GLY A 94 10.24 7.68 -0.64
N PRO A 95 9.82 6.71 -1.46
CA PRO A 95 10.43 5.39 -1.54
C PRO A 95 11.95 5.40 -1.72
N TYR A 96 12.49 6.42 -2.42
CA TYR A 96 13.89 6.47 -2.84
C TYR A 96 14.74 7.52 -2.10
N GLY A 97 14.21 8.12 -1.03
CA GLY A 97 14.87 9.22 -0.30
C GLY A 97 14.05 10.49 -0.30
#